data_AF-A0A552FBR1-F1
#
_entry.id   AF-A0A552FBR1-F1
#
_cell.length_a   1.000
_cell.length_b   1.000
_cell.length_c   1.000
_cell.angle_alpha   90.00
_cell.angle_beta   90.00
_cell.angle_gamma   90.00
#
_symmetry.space_group_name_H-M   'P 1'
#
loop_
_entity.id
_entity.type
_entity.pdbx_description
1 polymer ?
#
loop_
_entity_poly.entity_id
_entity_poly.type
_entity_poly.pdbx_seq_one_letter_code
_entity_poly.pdbx_strand_id
1 'polypeptide(L)' 'MTKDSDFVDLVERWQAPPQIIWLTCGNTSNARLREILSLTLLDALDLLRSGEKLVEISGG' A
#
# COMPACT_ATOMS: atom_id res chain seq x y z
N MET A 1 2.90 23.67 0.55
CA MET A 1 3.39 22.64 -0.39
C MET A 1 4.57 21.98 0.26
N THR A 2 4.36 20.94 1.06
CA THR A 2 5.41 20.12 1.68
C THR A 2 4.73 19.10 2.58
N LYS A 3 4.52 17.88 2.08
CA LYS A 3 4.12 16.76 2.94
C LYS A 3 4.43 15.36 2.40
N ASP A 4 5.34 15.27 1.44
CA ASP A 4 5.75 13.98 0.85
C ASP A 4 7.21 13.63 1.18
N SER A 5 7.98 14.56 1.76
CA SER A 5 9.40 14.34 2.12
C SER A 5 9.59 13.43 3.34
N ASP A 6 8.64 13.42 4.28
CA ASP A 6 8.76 12.61 5.50
C ASP A 6 8.73 11.10 5.21
N PHE A 7 8.10 10.69 4.08
CA PHE A 7 8.12 9.30 3.64
C PHE A 7 9.46 8.91 3.04
N VAL A 8 10.11 9.82 2.31
CA VAL A 8 11.41 9.56 1.68
C VAL A 8 12.52 9.39 2.73
N ASP A 9 12.53 10.24 3.76
CA ASP A 9 13.55 10.18 4.82
C ASP A 9 13.44 8.92 5.70
N LEU A 10 12.22 8.39 5.87
CA LEU A 10 11.97 7.17 6.64
C LEU A 10 12.39 5.92 5.85
N VAL A 11 12.29 6.01 4.53
CA VAL A 11 12.69 5.00 3.55
C VAL A 11 14.20 4.92 3.39
N GLU A 12 14.91 6.05 3.39
CA GLU A 12 16.38 6.06 3.32
C GLU A 12 17.04 5.43 4.56
N ARG A 13 16.38 5.47 5.72
CA ARG A 13 16.91 4.90 6.99
C ARG A 13 16.75 3.39 7.09
N TRP A 14 15.84 2.78 6.33
CA TRP A 14 15.60 1.34 6.33
C TRP A 14 16.14 0.79 5.01
N GLN A 15 17.27 0.09 5.05
CA GLN A 15 18.06 -0.37 3.89
C GLN A 15 17.37 -1.39 2.93
N ALA A 16 16.04 -1.41 2.84
CA ALA A 16 15.28 -2.19 1.87
C ALA A 16 14.12 -1.32 1.35
N PRO A 17 13.81 -1.35 0.03
CA PRO A 17 12.81 -0.46 -0.54
C PRO A 17 11.46 -0.69 0.16
N PRO A 18 10.78 0.38 0.61
CA PRO A 18 9.46 0.27 1.21
C PRO A 18 8.54 -0.41 0.21
N GLN A 19 7.91 -1.48 0.66
CA GLN A 19 6.86 -2.14 -0.10
C GLN A 19 5.57 -1.37 0.17
N ILE A 20 5.07 -0.68 -0.85
CA ILE A 20 3.90 0.21 -0.73
C ILE A 20 2.68 -0.52 -1.26
N ILE A 21 1.60 -0.53 -0.49
CA ILE A 21 0.28 -0.97 -0.93
C ILE A 21 -0.58 0.28 -1.11
N TRP A 22 -1.01 0.53 -2.34
CA TRP A 22 -1.83 1.67 -2.71
C TRP A 22 -3.28 1.25 -2.90
N LEU A 23 -4.17 1.66 -1.99
CA LEU A 23 -5.59 1.32 -2.03
C LEU A 23 -6.40 2.46 -2.64
N THR A 24 -6.91 2.24 -3.85
CA THR A 24 -7.83 3.14 -4.55
C THR A 24 -9.25 2.60 -4.42
N CYS A 25 -9.95 3.03 -3.38
CA CYS A 25 -11.39 2.81 -3.26
C CYS A 25 -12.10 4.12 -3.56
N GLY A 26 -13.20 4.08 -4.31
CA GLY A 26 -14.09 5.24 -4.48
C GLY A 26 -14.69 5.69 -3.14
N ASN A 27 -15.75 6.51 -3.15
CA ASN A 27 -16.41 6.96 -1.91
C ASN A 27 -17.06 5.77 -1.15
N THR A 28 -16.24 5.11 -0.34
CA THR A 28 -16.47 3.78 0.23
C THR A 28 -16.32 3.90 1.73
N SER A 29 -17.16 3.17 2.49
CA SER A 29 -17.07 3.20 3.94
C SER A 29 -15.77 2.57 4.43
N ASN A 30 -15.25 3.05 5.56
CA ASN A 30 -14.07 2.43 6.22
C ASN A 30 -14.26 0.93 6.49
N ALA A 31 -15.51 0.48 6.70
CA ALA A 31 -15.82 -0.93 6.87
C ALA A 31 -15.56 -1.74 5.60
N ARG A 32 -16.03 -1.24 4.46
CA ARG A 32 -15.82 -1.88 3.16
C ARG A 32 -14.35 -1.82 2.71
N LEU A 33 -13.64 -0.73 3.03
CA LEU A 33 -12.20 -0.63 2.78
C LEU A 33 -11.41 -1.68 3.58
N ARG A 34 -11.76 -1.90 4.86
CA ARG A 34 -11.15 -2.95 5.69
C ARG A 34 -11.44 -4.35 5.16
N GLU A 35 -12.64 -4.59 4.66
CA GLU A 35 -13.03 -5.87 4.06
C GLU A 35 -12.21 -6.15 2.80
N ILE A 36 -12.14 -5.18 1.88
CA ILE A 36 -11.35 -5.28 0.64
C ILE A 36 -9.88 -5.52 0.98
N LEU A 37 -9.31 -4.70 1.87
CA LEU A 37 -7.93 -4.88 2.29
C LEU A 37 -7.70 -6.25 2.92
N SER A 38 -8.59 -6.74 3.79
CA SER A 38 -8.42 -8.05 4.42
C SER A 38 -8.44 -9.20 3.41
N LEU A 39 -9.23 -9.06 2.34
CA LEU A 39 -9.30 -10.05 1.27
C LEU A 39 -8.07 -10.03 0.36
N THR A 40 -7.53 -8.85 0.06
CA THR A 40 -6.43 -8.68 -0.91
C THR A 40 -5.05 -8.53 -0.27
N LEU A 41 -4.96 -8.43 1.06
CA LEU A 41 -3.71 -8.24 1.78
C LEU A 41 -2.75 -9.41 1.57
N LEU A 42 -3.24 -10.65 1.58
CA LEU A 42 -2.40 -11.84 1.36
C LEU A 42 -1.82 -11.82 -0.06
N ASP A 43 -2.64 -11.59 -1.07
CA ASP A 43 -2.20 -11.50 -2.47
C ASP A 43 -1.22 -10.34 -2.68
N ALA A 44 -1.49 -9.19 -2.06
CA ALA A 44 -0.60 -8.04 -2.12
C ALA A 44 0.76 -8.34 -1.47
N LEU A 45 0.79 -9.03 -0.33
CA LEU A 45 2.03 -9.45 0.32
C LEU A 45 2.81 -10.45 -0.53
N ASP A 46 2.15 -11.36 -1.23
CA ASP A 46 2.81 -12.32 -2.12
C ASP A 46 3.39 -11.63 -3.37
N LEU A 47 2.69 -10.64 -3.94
CA LEU A 47 3.23 -9.78 -4.99
C LEU A 47 4.45 -8.99 -4.50
N LEU A 48 4.38 -8.40 -3.31
CA LEU A 48 5.50 -7.70 -2.71
C LEU A 48 6.70 -8.63 -2.50
N ARG A 49 6.47 -9.84 -1.95
CA ARG A 49 7.50 -10.87 -1.78
C ARG A 49 8.12 -11.35 -3.10
N SER A 50 7.37 -11.29 -4.20
CA SER A 50 7.86 -11.61 -5.54
C SER A 50 8.86 -10.57 -6.09
N GLY A 51 8.99 -9.42 -5.42
CA GLY A 51 9.89 -8.33 -5.79
C GLY A 51 9.17 -7.07 -6.27
N GLU A 52 7.83 -7.07 -6.29
CA GLU A 52 7.07 -5.86 -6.57
C GLU A 52 7.26 -4.84 -5.44
N LYS A 53 7.46 -3.58 -5.82
CA LYS A 53 7.67 -2.48 -4.87
C LYS A 53 6.37 -1.73 -4.57
N LEU A 54 5.39 -1.84 -5.46
CA LEU A 54 4.10 -1.15 -5.39
C LEU A 54 3.00 -2.10 -5.84
N VAL A 55 2.01 -2.33 -4.97
CA VAL A 55 0.81 -3.08 -5.31
C VAL A 55 -0.39 -2.15 -5.22
N GLU A 56 -1.10 -1.96 -6.33
CA GLU A 56 -2.35 -1.23 -6.35
C GLU A 56 -3.54 -2.17 -6.14
N ILE A 57 -4.41 -1.83 -5.19
CA ILE A 57 -5.66 -2.53 -4.93
C ILE A 57 -6.79 -1.54 -5.23
N SER A 58 -7.53 -1.81 -6.30
CA SER A 58 -8.73 -1.04 -6.64
C SER A 58 -9.98 -1.72 -6.06
N GLY A 59 -10.68 -0.99 -5.20
CA GLY A 59 -11.97 -1.39 -4.63
C GLY A 59 -13.10 -0.82 -5.47
N GLY A 60 -13.60 -1.60 -6.43
CA GLY A 60 -14.75 -1.26 -7.28
C GLY A 60 -16.07 -1.15 -6.52
#